data_AF-A0A946LNL8-F1
#
_entry.id   AF-A0A946LNL8-F1
#
_cell.length_a   1.000
_cell.length_b   1.000
_cell.length_c   1.000
_cell.angle_alpha   90.00
_cell.angle_beta   90.00
_cell.angle_gamma   90.00
#
_symmetry.space_group_name_H-M   'P 1'
#
loop_
_entity.id
_entity.type
_entity.pdbx_description
1 polymer ?
#
loop_
_entity_poly.entity_id
_entity_poly.type
_entity_poly.pdbx_seq_one_letter_code
_entity_poly.pdbx_strand_id
1 'polypeptide(L)'
;MILDNQIKYRCRRGLLELDLILNNFYENKFPQLSIEMKKLFLEFLEMDDNDIWYALDSNHQSKRYDSLINLIYPKNKKEIKSEK
;
A
#
# COMPACT_ATOMS: atom_id res chain seq x y z
N MET A 1 0.38 -22.81 -1.96
CA MET A 1 -0.60 -21.87 -1.38
C MET A 1 -0.19 -21.43 0.03
N ILE A 2 1.02 -20.87 0.20
CA ILE A 2 1.51 -20.42 1.52
C ILE A 2 1.82 -18.92 1.48
N LEU A 3 2.33 -18.44 0.34
CA LEU A 3 2.67 -17.03 0.15
C LEU A 3 1.45 -16.11 0.22
N ASP A 4 0.33 -16.51 -0.39
CA ASP A 4 -0.94 -15.75 -0.37
C ASP A 4 -1.48 -15.56 1.05
N ASN A 5 -1.31 -16.59 1.89
CA ASN A 5 -1.79 -16.55 3.26
C ASN A 5 -0.89 -15.68 4.15
N GLN A 6 0.42 -15.66 3.89
CA GLN A 6 1.33 -14.75 4.56
C GLN A 6 1.08 -13.30 4.17
N ILE A 7 0.86 -13.01 2.89
CA ILE A 7 0.51 -11.65 2.43
C ILE A 7 -0.83 -11.21 3.04
N LYS A 8 -1.86 -12.07 3.02
CA LYS A 8 -3.14 -11.76 3.68
C LYS A 8 -2.99 -11.51 5.19
N TYR A 9 -2.14 -12.25 5.88
CA TYR A 9 -1.89 -12.02 7.30
C TYR A 9 -1.11 -10.71 7.54
N ARG A 10 -0.19 -10.35 6.63
CA ARG A 10 0.53 -9.07 6.66
C ARG A 10 -0.35 -7.88 6.28
N CYS A 11 -1.41 -8.09 5.51
CA CYS A 11 -2.45 -7.09 5.22
C CYS A 11 -3.45 -6.94 6.37
N ARG A 12 -3.70 -8.00 7.15
CA ARG A 12 -4.57 -7.97 8.34
C ARG A 12 -3.95 -7.13 9.45
N ARG A 13 -4.27 -5.84 9.38
CA ARG A 13 -3.75 -4.78 10.22
C ARG A 13 -4.87 -4.13 11.02
N GLY A 14 -4.52 -3.33 12.02
CA GLY A 14 -5.52 -2.62 12.84
C GLY A 14 -6.39 -1.64 12.04
N LEU A 15 -5.96 -1.28 10.83
CA LEU A 15 -6.64 -0.37 9.89
C LEU A 15 -7.31 -1.15 8.75
N LEU A 16 -8.64 -1.17 8.78
CA LEU A 16 -9.49 -1.79 7.75
C LEU A 16 -9.27 -1.20 6.35
N GLU A 17 -9.06 0.12 6.27
CA GLU A 17 -8.75 0.81 5.01
C GLU A 17 -7.47 0.30 4.37
N LEU A 18 -6.44 0.04 5.19
CA LEU A 18 -5.17 -0.48 4.69
C LEU A 18 -5.30 -1.90 4.14
N ASP A 19 -6.04 -2.76 4.86
CA ASP A 19 -6.28 -4.13 4.45
C ASP A 19 -7.02 -4.17 3.10
N LEU A 20 -8.07 -3.36 2.95
CA LEU A 20 -8.83 -3.25 1.70
C LEU A 20 -7.97 -2.74 0.54
N ILE A 21 -7.19 -1.68 0.75
CA ILE A 21 -6.31 -1.12 -0.27
C ILE A 21 -5.26 -2.14 -0.71
N LEU A 22 -4.60 -2.80 0.23
CA LEU A 22 -3.54 -3.77 -0.05
C LEU A 22 -4.08 -5.05 -0.68
N ASN A 23 -5.20 -5.61 -0.20
CA ASN A 23 -5.84 -6.78 -0.82
C ASN A 23 -6.29 -6.46 -2.25
N ASN A 24 -7.00 -5.34 -2.45
CA ASN A 24 -7.48 -4.95 -3.77
C ASN A 24 -6.32 -4.73 -4.75
N PHE A 25 -5.23 -4.11 -4.28
CA PHE A 25 -4.02 -3.94 -5.07
C PHE A 25 -3.33 -5.28 -5.38
N TYR A 26 -3.21 -6.17 -4.39
CA TYR A 26 -2.62 -7.48 -4.57
C TYR A 26 -3.39 -8.28 -5.63
N GLU A 27 -4.72 -8.37 -5.54
CA GLU A 27 -5.49 -9.20 -6.47
C GLU A 27 -5.51 -8.64 -7.90
N ASN A 28 -5.59 -7.32 -8.07
CA ASN A 28 -5.74 -6.70 -9.39
C ASN A 28 -4.42 -6.30 -10.05
N LYS A 29 -3.46 -5.77 -9.27
CA LYS A 29 -2.21 -5.18 -9.79
C LYS A 29 -1.02 -6.11 -9.66
N PHE A 30 -0.92 -6.92 -8.59
CA PHE A 30 0.22 -7.84 -8.39
C PHE A 30 0.53 -8.73 -9.60
N PRO A 31 -0.43 -9.40 -10.27
CA PRO A 31 -0.10 -10.21 -11.44
C PRO A 31 0.42 -9.38 -12.63
N GLN A 32 -0.02 -8.13 -12.74
CA GLN A 32 0.34 -7.20 -13.82
C GLN A 32 1.64 -6.42 -13.55
N LEU A 33 2.20 -6.50 -12.34
CA LEU A 33 3.43 -5.80 -11.97
C LEU A 33 4.69 -6.51 -12.48
N SER A 34 5.68 -5.70 -12.88
CA SER A 34 7.05 -6.13 -13.15
C SER A 34 7.73 -6.69 -11.90
N ILE A 35 8.74 -7.53 -12.08
CA ILE A 35 9.51 -8.15 -10.99
C ILE A 35 10.05 -7.10 -10.00
N GLU A 36 10.50 -5.96 -10.49
CA GLU A 36 11.04 -4.87 -9.65
C GLU A 36 9.97 -4.27 -8.73
N MET A 37 8.77 -4.03 -9.26
CA MET A 37 7.63 -3.53 -8.49
C MET A 37 7.10 -4.56 -7.49
N LYS A 38 7.12 -5.85 -7.86
CA LYS A 38 6.77 -6.94 -6.94
C LYS A 38 7.73 -6.99 -5.75
N LYS A 39 9.04 -6.83 -5.99
CA LYS A 39 10.05 -6.72 -4.92
C LYS A 39 9.82 -5.50 -4.04
N LEU A 40 9.57 -4.33 -4.63
CA LEU A 40 9.23 -3.11 -3.89
C LEU A 40 7.99 -3.29 -3.02
N PHE A 41 6.95 -3.94 -3.53
CA PHE A 41 5.73 -4.22 -2.78
C PHE A 41 5.97 -5.20 -1.62
N LEU A 42 6.85 -6.21 -1.82
CA LEU A 42 7.24 -7.12 -0.75
C LEU A 42 8.02 -6.41 0.36
N GLU A 43 9.02 -5.59 0.01
CA GLU A 43 9.74 -4.76 1.00
C GLU A 43 8.80 -3.80 1.72
N PHE A 44 7.83 -3.23 1.00
CA PHE A 44 6.81 -2.36 1.58
C PHE A 44 5.95 -3.10 2.62
N LEU A 45 5.51 -4.32 2.32
CA LEU A 45 4.77 -5.19 3.25
C LEU A 45 5.62 -5.68 4.43
N GLU A 46 6.95 -5.57 4.36
CA GLU A 46 7.82 -5.90 5.49
C GLU A 46 7.79 -4.84 6.60
N MET A 47 7.42 -3.60 6.27
CA MET A 47 7.34 -2.48 7.21
C MET A 47 6.11 -2.58 8.14
N ASP A 48 6.18 -1.95 9.31
CA ASP A 48 5.09 -1.89 10.29
C ASP A 48 3.83 -1.16 9.80
N ASP A 49 2.69 -1.42 10.44
CA ASP A 49 1.38 -0.80 10.22
C ASP A 49 1.44 0.71 10.07
N ASN A 50 2.07 1.35 11.06
CA ASN A 50 2.24 2.79 11.10
C ASN A 50 3.10 3.26 9.94
N ASP A 51 4.20 2.58 9.63
CA ASP A 51 5.13 2.99 8.58
C ASP A 51 4.49 2.90 7.19
N ILE A 52 3.72 1.84 6.92
CA ILE A 52 2.93 1.74 5.69
C ILE A 52 1.89 2.87 5.60
N TRP A 53 1.17 3.14 6.70
CA TRP A 53 0.19 4.23 6.73
C TRP A 53 0.85 5.59 6.51
N TYR A 54 2.00 5.84 7.14
CA TYR A 54 2.78 7.06 6.97
C TYR A 54 3.38 7.19 5.57
N ALA A 55 3.75 6.08 4.93
CA ALA A 55 4.22 6.10 3.56
C ALA A 55 3.09 6.47 2.59
N LEU A 56 1.87 5.94 2.83
CA LEU A 56 0.66 6.32 2.07
C LEU A 56 0.26 7.78 2.33
N ASP A 57 0.51 8.31 3.53
CA ASP A 57 0.30 9.70 3.85
C ASP A 57 1.40 10.58 3.23
N SER A 58 1.00 11.58 2.44
CA SER A 58 1.93 12.37 1.62
C SER A 58 2.93 13.23 2.40
N ASN A 59 2.88 13.25 3.73
CA ASN A 59 3.88 13.94 4.55
C ASN A 59 5.20 13.17 4.69
N HIS A 60 5.25 11.87 4.40
CA HIS A 60 6.46 11.05 4.55
C HIS A 60 6.82 10.31 3.26
N GLN A 61 6.79 11.05 2.14
CA GLN A 61 7.04 10.50 0.81
C GLN A 61 8.52 10.10 0.64
N SER A 62 8.85 8.88 1.06
CA SER A 62 10.07 8.21 0.65
C SER A 62 10.00 7.98 -0.86
N LYS A 63 10.82 8.73 -1.62
CA LYS A 63 10.88 8.68 -3.10
C LYS A 63 10.96 7.26 -3.69
N ARG A 64 11.45 6.29 -2.91
CA ARG A 64 11.60 4.88 -3.30
C ARG A 64 10.27 4.16 -3.55
N TYR A 65 9.20 4.50 -2.82
CA TYR A 65 7.88 3.86 -2.97
C TYR A 65 6.87 4.72 -3.73
N ASP A 66 7.27 5.91 -4.19
CA ASP A 66 6.39 6.87 -4.85
C ASP A 66 5.59 6.27 -6.02
N SER A 67 6.28 5.54 -6.89
CA SER A 67 5.65 4.89 -8.05
C SER A 67 4.69 3.76 -7.66
N LEU A 68 4.96 3.07 -6.55
CA LEU A 68 4.10 2.02 -6.01
C LEU A 68 2.85 2.64 -5.34
N ILE A 69 3.04 3.68 -4.53
CA ILE A 69 1.97 4.37 -3.80
C ILE A 69 1.02 5.07 -4.76
N ASN A 70 1.54 5.70 -5.81
CA ASN A 70 0.71 6.27 -6.87
C ASN A 70 -0.13 5.21 -7.60
N LEU A 71 0.32 3.95 -7.62
CA LEU A 71 -0.41 2.82 -8.21
C LEU A 71 -1.46 2.23 -7.27
N ILE A 72 -1.15 2.18 -5.97
CA ILE A 72 -2.00 1.64 -4.90
C ILE A 72 -3.14 2.61 -4.56
N TYR A 73 -2.78 3.87 -4.35
CA TYR A 73 -3.68 4.92 -3.93
C TYR A 73 -3.42 6.17 -4.80
N PRO A 74 -3.84 6.16 -6.08
CA PRO A 74 -3.81 7.36 -6.89
C PRO A 74 -4.69 8.37 -6.17
N LYS A 75 -4.10 9.38 -5.54
CA LYS A 75 -4.81 10.43 -4.80
C LYS A 75 -5.78 11.12 -5.77
N ASN A 76 -7.00 10.60 -5.83
CA ASN A 76 -8.09 11.26 -6.51
C ASN A 76 -8.53 12.38 -5.57
N LYS A 77 -7.89 13.53 -5.78
CA LYS A 77 -8.15 14.82 -5.17
C LYS A 77 -9.66 15.00 -4.91
N LYS A 78 -10.09 14.84 -3.67
CA LYS A 78 -11.20 15.62 -3.14
C LYS A 78 -10.80 16.10 -1.76
N GLU A 79 -10.66 17.42 -1.68
CA GLU A 79 -10.74 18.18 -0.46
C GLU A 79 -11.77 17.54 0.49
N ILE A 80 -11.33 17.15 1.68
CA ILE A 80 -12.14 17.46 2.85
C ILE A 80 -11.41 18.64 3.48
N LYS A 81 -11.91 19.83 3.14
CA LYS A 81 -11.66 21.04 3.91
C LYS A 81 -11.88 20.70 5.39
N SER A 82 -10.84 20.77 6.21
CA SER A 82 -11.06 21.21 7.58
C SER A 82 -11.00 22.72 7.55
N GLU A 83 -12.16 23.31 7.26
CA GLU A 83 -12.44 24.71 7.62
C GLU A 83 -12.14 24.87 9.11
N LYS A 84 -11.31 25.85 9.42
CA LYS A 84 -11.41 26.60 10.67
C LYS A 84 -11.13 28.07 10.38
#